data_AF-A0A815UJT7-F1
#
_entry.id   AF-A0A815UJT7-F1
#
_cell.length_a   1.000
_cell.length_b   1.000
_cell.length_c   1.000
_cell.angle_alpha   90.00
_cell.angle_beta   90.00
_cell.angle_gamma   90.00
#
_symmetry.space_group_name_H-M   'P 1'
#
loop_
_entity.id
_entity.type
_entity.pdbx_description
1 polymer ?
#
loop_
_entity_poly.entity_id
_entity_poly.type
_entity_poly.pdbx_seq_one_letter_code
_entity_poly.pdbx_strand_id
1 'polypeptide(L)'
;LASAYKERIATLSKDRIEPEFEYDEIRMEICYKRITSIKLRQLMLLKDSCRNIIPSFEDFVRYIILATYVPNGIARLNFHWQPYSTLCQVCKFRYNFVGKYELFDEDFPQFLKHFNITNWNIEKRNGPSGLQKWDYQKYYITLPDDLICQLIRLYNDDFRLFKYNVHDYIVNRTGLLQSCHLIKTSWKEM
;
A
#
# COMPACT_ATOMS: atom_id res chain seq x y z
N LEU A 1 0.07 1.21 1.80
CA LEU A 1 1.08 0.92 0.75
C LEU A 1 2.52 1.21 1.21
N ALA A 2 2.85 2.44 1.62
CA ALA A 2 4.20 2.78 2.07
C ALA A 2 4.74 1.93 3.24
N SER A 3 3.88 1.51 4.18
CA SER A 3 4.22 0.54 5.23
C SER A 3 4.70 -0.80 4.65
N ALA A 4 3.90 -1.40 3.78
CA ALA A 4 4.22 -2.65 3.11
C ALA A 4 5.52 -2.55 2.29
N TYR A 5 5.74 -1.42 1.60
CA TYR A 5 7.03 -1.17 0.96
C TYR A 5 8.18 -1.19 1.97
N LYS A 6 8.09 -0.39 3.04
CA LYS A 6 9.15 -0.24 4.03
C LYS A 6 9.53 -1.57 4.68
N GLU A 7 8.53 -2.39 5.03
CA GLU A 7 8.71 -3.62 5.80
C GLU A 7 9.07 -4.83 4.92
N ARG A 8 8.58 -4.87 3.68
CA ARG A 8 8.66 -6.07 2.84
C ARG A 8 9.59 -5.91 1.63
N ILE A 9 9.56 -4.74 0.98
CA ILE A 9 10.31 -4.48 -0.25
C ILE A 9 11.64 -3.76 0.02
N ALA A 10 11.63 -2.83 0.97
CA ALA A 10 12.80 -2.05 1.38
C ALA A 10 13.66 -2.74 2.45
N THR A 11 13.31 -3.97 2.83
CA THR A 11 14.05 -4.81 3.77
C THR A 11 14.56 -6.04 3.05
N LEU A 12 15.85 -6.36 3.18
CA LEU A 12 16.44 -7.57 2.61
C LEU A 12 16.10 -8.78 3.48
N SER A 13 16.09 -9.99 2.90
CA SER A 13 15.77 -11.22 3.65
C SER A 13 16.63 -11.44 4.89
N LYS A 14 17.91 -11.04 4.84
CA LYS A 14 18.85 -11.16 5.98
C LYS A 14 18.47 -10.27 7.17
N ASP A 15 17.69 -9.22 6.91
CA ASP A 15 17.29 -8.20 7.88
C ASP A 15 15.83 -8.39 8.33
N ARG A 16 15.11 -9.42 7.84
CA ARG A 16 13.75 -9.77 8.27
C ARG A 16 13.78 -10.78 9.42
N ILE A 17 12.77 -10.70 10.29
CA ILE A 17 12.59 -11.64 11.41
C ILE A 17 12.32 -13.06 10.87
N GLU A 18 11.53 -13.16 9.81
CA GLU A 18 11.25 -14.42 9.12
C GLU A 18 11.53 -14.27 7.61
N PRO A 19 12.06 -15.33 6.96
CA PRO A 19 12.31 -15.32 5.52
C PRO A 19 10.98 -15.36 4.75
N GLU A 20 10.78 -14.36 3.89
CA GLU A 20 9.57 -14.23 3.05
C GLU A 20 9.98 -14.11 1.59
N PHE A 21 10.18 -15.26 0.94
CA PHE A 21 10.77 -15.37 -0.40
C PHE A 21 9.99 -14.62 -1.49
N GLU A 22 8.67 -14.53 -1.37
CA GLU A 22 7.81 -13.82 -2.32
C GLU A 22 8.23 -12.36 -2.51
N TYR A 23 8.59 -11.66 -1.42
CA TYR A 23 8.99 -10.26 -1.50
C TYR A 23 10.37 -10.08 -2.13
N ASP A 24 11.26 -11.07 -2.02
CA ASP A 24 12.54 -11.05 -2.73
C ASP A 24 12.35 -11.25 -4.22
N GLU A 25 11.44 -12.15 -4.63
CA GLU A 25 11.08 -12.33 -6.04
C GLU A 25 10.53 -11.04 -6.65
N ILE A 26 9.64 -10.37 -5.93
CA ILE A 26 9.06 -9.10 -6.38
C ILE A 26 10.13 -8.00 -6.46
N ARG A 27 11.03 -7.88 -5.46
CA ARG A 27 12.17 -6.95 -5.53
C ARG A 27 13.02 -7.19 -6.77
N MET A 28 13.33 -8.45 -7.07
CA MET A 28 14.09 -8.83 -8.25
C MET A 28 13.33 -8.47 -9.54
N GLU A 29 12.02 -8.73 -9.61
CA GLU A 29 11.19 -8.38 -10.75
C GLU A 29 11.21 -6.87 -11.03
N ILE A 30 11.02 -6.05 -9.99
CA ILE A 30 11.06 -4.59 -10.08
C ILE A 30 12.43 -4.14 -10.61
N CYS A 31 13.51 -4.73 -10.09
CA CYS A 31 14.87 -4.44 -10.54
C CYS A 31 15.08 -4.80 -12.02
N TYR A 32 14.66 -5.98 -12.49
CA TYR A 32 14.83 -6.35 -13.90
C TYR A 32 14.09 -5.42 -14.84
N LYS A 33 12.84 -5.07 -14.51
CA LYS A 33 12.00 -4.22 -15.36
C LYS A 33 12.62 -2.85 -15.60
N ARG A 34 13.34 -2.31 -14.62
CA ARG A 34 14.09 -1.05 -14.73
C ARG A 34 15.28 -1.13 -15.70
N ILE A 35 15.84 -2.30 -15.95
CA ILE A 35 17.10 -2.47 -16.70
C ILE A 35 16.85 -2.84 -18.19
N THR A 36 15.59 -2.90 -18.66
CA THR A 36 15.27 -3.60 -19.92
C THR A 36 15.74 -2.91 -21.23
N SER A 37 16.80 -3.48 -21.83
CA SER A 37 16.98 -3.75 -23.28
C SER A 37 18.06 -4.84 -23.48
N ILE A 38 17.85 -6.03 -22.92
CA ILE A 38 18.95 -6.97 -22.70
C ILE A 38 18.71 -8.38 -23.31
N LYS A 39 19.77 -8.93 -23.94
CA LYS A 39 19.84 -10.30 -24.48
C LYS A 39 19.88 -11.34 -23.35
N LEU A 40 19.34 -12.55 -23.61
CA LEU A 40 19.31 -13.71 -22.69
C LEU A 40 20.61 -14.01 -21.92
N ARG A 41 21.79 -13.78 -22.52
CA ARG A 41 23.09 -14.05 -21.87
C ARG A 41 23.40 -13.12 -20.69
N GLN A 42 22.82 -11.93 -20.67
CA GLN A 42 23.02 -10.93 -19.60
C GLN A 42 21.99 -11.12 -18.46
N LEU A 43 20.93 -11.92 -18.64
CA LEU A 43 19.93 -12.22 -17.58
C LEU A 43 20.53 -12.92 -16.36
N MET A 44 21.51 -13.81 -16.55
CA MET A 44 22.18 -14.47 -15.42
C MET A 44 23.07 -13.50 -14.62
N LEU A 45 23.76 -12.57 -15.29
CA LEU A 45 24.56 -11.54 -14.63
C LEU A 45 23.68 -10.50 -13.91
N LEU A 46 22.50 -10.20 -14.47
CA LEU A 46 21.50 -9.35 -13.83
C LEU A 46 20.93 -9.97 -12.56
N LYS A 47 20.79 -11.30 -12.50
CA LYS A 47 20.28 -12.02 -11.32
C LYS A 47 21.09 -11.75 -10.07
N ASP A 48 22.41 -11.80 -10.20
CA ASP A 48 23.28 -11.52 -9.06
C ASP A 48 23.33 -10.02 -8.75
N SER A 49 23.22 -9.14 -9.76
CA SER A 49 23.15 -7.70 -9.56
C SER A 49 21.89 -7.28 -8.78
N CYS A 50 20.72 -7.83 -9.10
CA CYS A 50 19.45 -7.45 -8.48
C CYS A 50 19.21 -8.05 -7.09
N ARG A 51 19.93 -9.12 -6.70
CA ARG A 51 19.67 -9.86 -5.44
C ARG A 51 19.65 -8.96 -4.21
N ASN A 52 20.58 -8.00 -4.14
CA ASN A 52 20.75 -7.10 -2.99
C ASN A 52 20.33 -5.65 -3.28
N ILE A 53 19.74 -5.37 -4.46
CA ILE A 53 19.28 -4.03 -4.80
C ILE A 53 17.93 -3.79 -4.12
N ILE A 54 17.79 -2.67 -3.43
CA ILE A 54 16.51 -2.20 -2.91
C ILE A 54 15.90 -1.25 -3.95
N PRO A 55 14.76 -1.61 -4.57
CA PRO A 55 14.08 -0.69 -5.46
C PRO A 55 13.58 0.52 -4.67
N SER A 56 13.51 1.69 -5.31
CA SER A 56 12.94 2.86 -4.66
C SER A 56 11.42 2.71 -4.45
N PHE A 57 10.83 3.58 -3.61
CA PHE A 57 9.37 3.60 -3.47
C PHE A 57 8.69 3.96 -4.80
N GLU A 58 9.29 4.81 -5.62
CA GLU A 58 8.78 5.11 -6.95
C GLU A 58 8.79 3.88 -7.86
N ASP A 59 9.89 3.11 -7.89
CA ASP A 59 9.99 1.87 -8.66
C ASP A 59 8.89 0.87 -8.25
N PHE A 60 8.65 0.76 -6.95
CA PHE A 60 7.59 -0.09 -6.40
C PHE A 60 6.18 0.38 -6.78
N VAL A 61 5.92 1.69 -6.71
CA VAL A 61 4.61 2.23 -7.12
C VAL A 61 4.39 2.06 -8.62
N ARG A 62 5.42 2.29 -9.45
CA ARG A 62 5.35 2.02 -10.91
C ARG A 62 5.04 0.55 -11.18
N TYR A 63 5.64 -0.37 -10.44
CA TYR A 63 5.34 -1.80 -10.56
C TYR A 63 3.86 -2.12 -10.29
N ILE A 64 3.27 -1.53 -9.26
CA ILE A 64 1.83 -1.69 -8.96
C ILE A 64 0.97 -1.10 -10.07
N ILE A 65 1.28 0.12 -10.51
CA ILE A 65 0.54 0.81 -11.56
C ILE A 65 0.62 0.05 -12.89
N LEU A 66 1.77 -0.56 -13.22
CA LEU A 66 1.92 -1.41 -14.40
C LEU A 66 0.93 -2.58 -14.41
N ALA A 67 0.57 -3.14 -13.26
CA ALA A 67 -0.41 -4.21 -13.17
C ALA A 67 -1.84 -3.77 -13.55
N THR A 68 -2.15 -2.47 -13.56
CA THR A 68 -3.44 -1.95 -14.05
C THR A 68 -3.60 -2.08 -15.56
N TYR A 69 -2.49 -2.17 -16.31
CA TYR A 69 -2.48 -2.22 -17.77
C TYR A 69 -2.40 -3.65 -18.32
N VAL A 70 -2.30 -4.66 -17.45
CA VAL A 70 -2.23 -6.08 -17.84
C VAL A 70 -3.57 -6.76 -17.53
N PRO A 71 -4.11 -7.60 -18.43
CA PRO A 71 -5.32 -8.38 -18.15
C PRO A 71 -5.18 -9.19 -16.85
N ASN A 72 -6.13 -9.01 -15.93
CA ASN A 72 -6.11 -9.59 -14.58
C ASN A 72 -4.87 -9.24 -13.74
N GLY A 73 -4.14 -8.18 -14.07
CA GLY A 73 -2.89 -7.83 -13.40
C GLY A 73 -3.09 -7.45 -11.94
N ILE A 74 -4.13 -6.67 -11.61
CA ILE A 74 -4.45 -6.33 -10.21
C ILE A 74 -4.76 -7.58 -9.39
N ALA A 75 -5.54 -8.52 -9.91
CA ALA A 75 -5.86 -9.77 -9.21
C ALA A 75 -4.63 -10.67 -8.97
N ARG A 76 -3.54 -10.45 -9.72
CA ARG A 76 -2.26 -11.17 -9.57
C ARG A 76 -1.25 -10.43 -8.69
N LEU A 77 -1.50 -9.18 -8.31
CA LEU A 77 -0.67 -8.49 -7.34
C LEU A 77 -0.76 -9.20 -6.00
N ASN A 78 0.30 -9.10 -5.19
CA ASN A 78 0.23 -9.52 -3.80
C ASN A 78 -0.97 -8.84 -3.11
N PHE A 79 -1.75 -9.62 -2.35
CA PHE A 79 -3.00 -9.16 -1.75
C PHE A 79 -2.81 -7.96 -0.81
N HIS A 80 -1.62 -7.78 -0.20
CA HIS A 80 -1.34 -6.61 0.64
C HIS A 80 -1.33 -5.29 -0.14
N TRP A 81 -1.23 -5.33 -1.47
CA TRP A 81 -1.18 -4.15 -2.33
C TRP A 81 -2.37 -4.06 -3.29
N GLN A 82 -3.26 -5.05 -3.31
CA GLN A 82 -4.53 -4.90 -4.01
C GLN A 82 -5.42 -3.91 -3.27
N PRO A 83 -6.27 -3.14 -3.98
CA PRO A 83 -7.32 -2.38 -3.31
C PRO A 83 -8.20 -3.32 -2.46
N TYR A 84 -8.47 -2.95 -1.21
CA TYR A 84 -9.29 -3.76 -0.31
C TYR A 84 -10.72 -3.95 -0.81
N SER A 85 -11.23 -2.95 -1.53
CA SER A 85 -12.50 -3.02 -2.28
C SER A 85 -12.57 -4.20 -3.25
N THR A 86 -11.44 -4.68 -3.78
CA THR A 86 -11.40 -5.85 -4.69
C THR A 86 -11.24 -7.18 -3.94
N LEU A 87 -10.77 -7.17 -2.69
CA LEU A 87 -10.52 -8.38 -1.91
C LEU A 87 -11.74 -8.84 -1.10
N CYS A 88 -12.35 -7.93 -0.34
CA CYS A 88 -13.15 -8.34 0.83
C CYS A 88 -14.67 -8.28 0.64
N GLN A 89 -15.17 -8.27 -0.61
CA GLN A 89 -16.62 -8.14 -0.90
C GLN A 89 -17.33 -7.13 0.02
N VAL A 90 -16.65 -6.02 0.34
CA VAL A 90 -17.00 -5.14 1.47
C VAL A 90 -18.39 -4.54 1.28
N CYS A 91 -18.81 -4.33 0.03
CA CYS A 91 -20.16 -3.87 -0.31
C CYS A 91 -21.27 -4.90 -0.05
N LYS A 92 -20.95 -6.17 0.21
CA LYS A 92 -21.95 -7.24 0.42
C LYS A 92 -22.31 -7.47 1.88
N PHE A 93 -21.56 -6.88 2.81
CA PHE A 93 -21.79 -7.05 4.25
C PHE A 93 -22.18 -5.72 4.89
N ARG A 94 -23.09 -5.78 5.86
CA ARG A 94 -23.44 -4.63 6.70
C ARG A 94 -22.58 -4.70 7.96
N TYR A 95 -21.54 -3.89 8.01
CA TYR A 95 -20.65 -3.83 9.17
C TYR A 95 -21.31 -3.08 10.33
N ASN A 96 -21.24 -3.67 11.52
CA ASN A 96 -21.63 -3.00 12.77
C ASN A 96 -20.51 -2.11 13.32
N PHE A 97 -19.27 -2.35 12.90
CA PHE A 97 -18.09 -1.62 13.34
C PHE A 97 -17.01 -1.64 12.25
N VAL A 98 -16.33 -0.51 12.04
CA VAL A 98 -15.15 -0.39 11.17
C VAL A 98 -14.09 0.35 11.97
N GLY A 99 -13.06 -0.38 12.41
CA GLY A 99 -11.92 0.21 13.14
C GLY A 99 -10.78 0.60 12.23
N LYS A 100 -9.97 1.55 12.66
CA LYS A 100 -8.76 2.01 12.00
C LYS A 100 -7.53 1.64 12.84
N TYR A 101 -6.52 1.06 12.20
CA TYR A 101 -5.30 0.64 12.91
C TYR A 101 -4.57 1.80 13.57
N GLU A 102 -4.59 2.98 12.95
CA GLU A 102 -3.99 4.20 13.50
C GLU A 102 -4.78 4.78 14.68
N LEU A 103 -6.05 4.39 14.85
CA LEU A 103 -6.89 4.75 15.99
C LEU A 103 -7.12 3.55 16.91
N PHE A 104 -6.32 2.49 16.82
CA PHE A 104 -6.59 1.23 17.52
C PHE A 104 -6.84 1.42 19.02
N ASP A 105 -6.01 2.24 19.69
CA ASP A 105 -6.12 2.46 21.13
C ASP A 105 -7.42 3.20 21.51
N GLU A 106 -8.04 3.92 20.57
CA GLU A 106 -9.32 4.61 20.74
C GLU A 106 -10.51 3.74 20.28
N ASP A 107 -10.39 3.09 19.13
CA ASP A 107 -11.42 2.30 18.46
C ASP A 107 -11.66 0.96 19.16
N PHE A 108 -10.60 0.30 19.62
CA PHE A 108 -10.69 -1.06 20.15
C PHE A 108 -11.44 -1.13 21.49
N PRO A 109 -11.24 -0.22 22.47
CA PRO A 109 -12.10 -0.17 23.65
C PRO A 109 -13.59 0.06 23.33
N GLN A 110 -13.89 0.88 22.32
CA GLN A 110 -15.28 1.11 21.87
C GLN A 110 -15.88 -0.14 21.23
N PHE A 111 -15.09 -0.86 20.43
CA PHE A 111 -15.48 -2.17 19.90
C PHE A 111 -15.84 -3.15 21.02
N LEU A 112 -14.96 -3.32 22.01
CA LEU A 112 -15.20 -4.22 23.14
C LEU A 112 -16.47 -3.84 23.90
N LYS A 113 -16.67 -2.54 24.16
CA LYS A 113 -17.88 -2.03 24.82
C LYS A 113 -19.14 -2.28 23.99
N HIS A 114 -19.11 -2.04 22.68
CA HIS A 114 -20.25 -2.23 21.80
C HIS A 114 -20.75 -3.68 21.77
N PHE A 115 -19.83 -4.65 21.85
CA PHE A 115 -20.14 -6.08 21.82
C PHE A 115 -20.17 -6.74 23.20
N ASN A 116 -20.12 -5.97 24.30
CA ASN A 116 -20.08 -6.48 25.69
C ASN A 116 -18.97 -7.51 25.95
N ILE A 117 -17.80 -7.32 25.34
CA ILE A 117 -16.64 -8.20 25.51
C ILE A 117 -15.84 -7.71 26.72
N THR A 118 -15.89 -8.45 27.82
CA THR A 118 -15.24 -8.05 29.09
C THR A 118 -13.89 -8.73 29.34
N ASN A 119 -13.61 -9.84 28.64
CA ASN A 119 -12.47 -10.73 28.95
C ASN A 119 -11.32 -10.59 27.94
N TRP A 120 -11.05 -9.37 27.45
CA TRP A 120 -9.95 -9.11 26.53
C TRP A 120 -8.85 -8.28 27.19
N ASN A 121 -7.62 -8.77 27.15
CA ASN A 121 -6.47 -8.03 27.66
C ASN A 121 -5.81 -7.22 26.53
N ILE A 122 -6.02 -5.90 26.54
CA ILE A 122 -5.48 -4.95 25.56
C ILE A 122 -3.94 -4.87 25.64
N GLU A 123 -3.34 -5.15 26.81
CA GLU A 123 -1.90 -5.04 27.04
C GLU A 123 -1.07 -6.16 26.40
N LYS A 124 -1.70 -7.25 25.93
CA LYS A 124 -1.01 -8.35 25.21
C LYS A 124 -0.73 -8.03 23.74
N ARG A 125 -0.46 -6.78 23.39
CA ARG A 125 -0.09 -6.39 22.03
C ARG A 125 1.31 -6.91 21.71
N ASN A 126 1.38 -8.02 20.98
CA ASN A 126 2.62 -8.48 20.36
C ASN A 126 2.71 -7.87 18.95
N GLY A 127 3.54 -6.85 18.79
CA GLY A 127 3.84 -6.25 17.49
C GLY A 127 4.32 -4.81 17.64
N PRO A 128 5.13 -4.30 16.69
CA PRO A 128 5.54 -2.90 16.72
C PRO A 128 4.31 -1.99 16.79
N SER A 129 4.41 -0.90 17.56
CA SER A 129 3.46 0.19 17.43
C SER A 129 3.49 0.63 15.97
N GLY A 130 2.33 0.61 15.32
CA GLY A 130 2.23 1.04 13.93
C GLY A 130 2.79 2.45 13.83
N LEU A 131 3.75 2.66 12.92
CA LEU A 131 4.29 4.00 12.68
C LEU A 131 3.15 4.95 12.36
N GLN A 132 3.29 6.18 12.82
CA GLN A 132 2.23 7.15 12.66
C GLN A 132 2.14 7.55 11.19
N LYS A 133 0.96 8.01 10.79
CA LYS A 133 0.63 8.39 9.42
C LYS A 133 1.66 9.31 8.76
N TRP A 134 2.23 10.26 9.51
CA TRP A 134 3.25 11.18 9.03
C TRP A 134 4.57 10.51 8.64
N ASP A 135 4.91 9.37 9.26
CA ASP A 135 6.13 8.62 8.97
C ASP A 135 6.16 8.11 7.51
N TYR A 136 4.99 8.03 6.87
CA TYR A 136 4.82 7.55 5.51
C TYR A 136 4.63 8.65 4.46
N GLN A 137 4.27 9.88 4.85
CA GLN A 137 4.06 11.00 3.90
C GLN A 137 5.31 11.28 3.06
N LYS A 138 6.50 11.14 3.66
CA LYS A 138 7.79 11.32 3.00
C LYS A 138 7.97 10.47 1.74
N TYR A 139 7.35 9.29 1.68
CA TYR A 139 7.42 8.42 0.50
C TYR A 139 6.57 8.95 -0.65
N TYR A 140 5.39 9.50 -0.36
CA TYR A 140 4.50 10.02 -1.40
C TYR A 140 4.96 11.38 -1.94
N ILE A 141 5.63 12.20 -1.09
CA ILE A 141 6.17 13.51 -1.50
C ILE A 141 7.25 13.37 -2.58
N THR A 142 7.95 12.23 -2.68
CA THR A 142 8.98 12.02 -3.71
C THR A 142 8.44 11.56 -5.06
N LEU A 143 7.15 11.19 -5.16
CA LEU A 143 6.61 10.60 -6.39
C LEU A 143 6.26 11.66 -7.44
N PRO A 144 6.43 11.41 -8.74
CA PRO A 144 5.89 12.29 -9.78
C PRO A 144 4.37 12.48 -9.65
N ASP A 145 3.88 13.67 -10.02
CA ASP A 145 2.45 14.01 -9.91
C ASP A 145 1.55 13.06 -10.70
N ASP A 146 1.96 12.66 -11.91
CA ASP A 146 1.23 11.70 -12.74
C ASP A 146 1.10 10.34 -12.06
N LEU A 147 2.15 9.92 -11.34
CA LEU A 147 2.18 8.64 -10.65
C LEU A 147 1.29 8.67 -9.41
N ILE A 148 1.26 9.79 -8.67
CA ILE A 148 0.31 10.00 -7.57
C ILE A 148 -1.13 10.00 -8.10
N CYS A 149 -1.41 10.68 -9.22
CA CYS A 149 -2.75 10.69 -9.82
C CYS A 149 -3.22 9.26 -10.14
N GLN A 150 -2.35 8.45 -10.76
CA GLN A 150 -2.66 7.05 -11.08
C GLN A 150 -2.88 6.21 -9.81
N LEU A 151 -2.06 6.44 -8.78
CA LEU A 151 -2.17 5.72 -7.51
C LEU A 151 -3.48 6.05 -6.78
N ILE A 152 -3.87 7.32 -6.73
CA ILE A 152 -5.14 7.72 -6.12
C ILE A 152 -6.31 7.12 -6.89
N ARG A 153 -6.27 7.09 -8.23
CA ARG A 153 -7.30 6.44 -9.05
C ARG A 153 -7.44 4.96 -8.72
N LEU A 154 -6.33 4.24 -8.56
CA LEU A 154 -6.32 2.82 -8.24
C LEU A 154 -6.98 2.51 -6.89
N TYR A 155 -6.73 3.33 -5.86
CA TYR A 155 -7.29 3.12 -4.51
C TYR A 155 -8.51 4.00 -4.20
N ASN A 156 -9.12 4.65 -5.19
CA ASN A 156 -10.19 5.62 -4.98
C ASN A 156 -11.38 5.04 -4.20
N ASP A 157 -11.79 3.83 -4.54
CA ASP A 157 -12.91 3.18 -3.87
C ASP A 157 -12.60 2.84 -2.40
N ASP A 158 -11.35 2.50 -2.09
CA ASP A 158 -10.91 2.29 -0.70
C ASP A 158 -10.96 3.60 0.09
N PHE A 159 -10.46 4.70 -0.48
CA PHE A 159 -10.54 6.02 0.16
C PHE A 159 -11.99 6.39 0.50
N ARG A 160 -12.92 6.15 -0.43
CA ARG A 160 -14.35 6.43 -0.25
C ARG A 160 -14.97 5.51 0.80
N LEU A 161 -14.74 4.20 0.68
CA LEU A 161 -15.39 3.19 1.49
C LEU A 161 -14.96 3.28 2.97
N PHE A 162 -13.69 3.56 3.21
CA PHE A 162 -13.12 3.64 4.56
C PHE A 162 -12.97 5.08 5.08
N LYS A 163 -13.54 6.06 4.35
CA LYS A 163 -13.55 7.49 4.73
C LYS A 163 -12.15 8.00 5.06
N TYR A 164 -11.18 7.69 4.20
CA TYR A 164 -9.84 8.28 4.24
C TYR A 164 -9.81 9.53 3.36
N ASN A 165 -9.20 10.60 3.85
CA ASN A 165 -8.95 11.79 3.05
C ASN A 165 -7.64 11.61 2.28
N VAL A 166 -7.60 11.96 1.00
CA VAL A 166 -6.37 11.87 0.20
C VAL A 166 -5.36 12.96 0.60
N HIS A 167 -5.84 14.15 0.98
CA HIS A 167 -4.98 15.30 1.34
C HIS A 167 -4.01 15.02 2.48
N ASP A 168 -4.43 14.12 3.35
CA ASP A 168 -3.67 13.58 4.45
C ASP A 168 -2.35 12.88 4.07
N TYR A 169 -2.20 12.49 2.79
CA TYR A 169 -1.05 11.75 2.28
C TYR A 169 -0.23 12.55 1.25
N ILE A 170 -0.85 13.52 0.56
CA ILE A 170 -0.22 14.33 -0.50
C ILE A 170 0.09 15.76 -0.03
N VAL A 171 0.80 15.87 1.09
CA VAL A 171 1.16 17.16 1.70
C VAL A 171 1.98 18.02 0.72
N ASN A 172 1.76 19.33 0.74
CA ASN A 172 2.44 20.34 -0.09
C ASN A 172 2.17 20.24 -1.61
N ARG A 173 1.10 19.56 -2.04
CA ARG A 173 0.70 19.48 -3.46
C ARG A 173 -0.62 20.19 -3.73
N THR A 174 -0.62 21.50 -3.54
CA THR A 174 -1.80 22.35 -3.75
C THR A 174 -2.30 22.21 -5.18
N GLY A 175 -3.57 21.84 -5.34
CA GLY A 175 -4.23 21.71 -6.62
C GLY A 175 -3.95 20.44 -7.42
N LEU A 176 -3.19 19.49 -6.88
CA LEU A 176 -2.93 18.21 -7.54
C LEU A 176 -4.21 17.44 -7.86
N LEU A 177 -5.18 17.40 -6.96
CA LEU A 177 -6.44 16.69 -7.22
C LEU A 177 -7.25 17.33 -8.36
N GLN A 178 -7.14 18.66 -8.57
CA GLN A 178 -7.74 19.33 -9.72
C GLN A 178 -7.03 18.90 -11.01
N SER A 179 -5.69 18.92 -11.04
CA SER A 179 -4.90 18.57 -12.22
C SER A 179 -5.01 17.09 -12.57
N CYS A 180 -5.16 16.22 -11.58
CA CYS A 180 -5.46 14.81 -11.79
C CYS A 180 -6.87 14.55 -12.35
N HIS A 181 -7.72 15.57 -12.53
CA HIS A 181 -9.15 15.44 -12.86
C HIS A 181 -9.94 14.52 -11.89
N LEU A 182 -9.47 14.38 -10.66
CA LEU A 182 -10.08 13.54 -9.63
C LEU A 182 -11.27 14.22 -8.93
N ILE A 183 -11.51 15.50 -9.23
CA ILE A 183 -12.50 16.34 -8.56
C ILE A 183 -13.93 16.23 -9.15
N LYS A 184 -14.19 15.40 -10.15
CA LYS A 184 -15.52 15.31 -10.81
C LYS A 184 -16.53 14.31 -10.23
N THR A 185 -16.29 13.71 -9.07
CA THR A 185 -17.37 13.05 -8.31
C THR A 185 -17.60 13.83 -7.03
N SER A 186 -18.76 14.50 -6.95
CA SER A 186 -19.13 15.30 -5.80
C SER A 186 -18.89 14.52 -4.51
N TRP A 187 -18.07 15.10 -3.64
CA TRP A 187 -17.90 14.76 -2.24
C TRP A 187 -19.18 15.06 -1.46
N LYS A 188 -20.30 14.43 -1.84
CA LYS A 188 -21.54 14.43 -1.08
C LYS A 188 -21.62 13.09 -0.37
N GLU A 189 -21.24 13.16 0.89
CA GLU A 189 -21.61 12.32 2.03
C GLU A 189 -22.60 11.19 1.68
N MET A 190 -22.14 9.95 1.84
CA MET A 190 -22.97 8.79 2.19
C MET A 190 -22.88 8.53 3.70
#